data_AF-A0A849QM40-F1
#
_entry.id   AF-A0A849QM40-F1
#
_cell.length_a   1.000
_cell.length_b   1.000
_cell.length_c   1.000
_cell.angle_alpha   90.00
_cell.angle_beta   90.00
_cell.angle_gamma   90.00
#
_symmetry.space_group_name_H-M   'P 1'
#
loop_
_entity.id
_entity.type
_entity.pdbx_description
1 polymer ?
#
loop_
_entity_poly.entity_id
_entity_poly.type
_entity_poly.pdbx_seq_one_letter_code
_entity_poly.pdbx_strand_id
1 'polypeptide(L)'
;MDEVIIHYMTTTGLHKYESFDVNSKEIFLDLRDIAVIDLTPLIWCLKLEELNLRNNKIQSIDLSPLRKCLDLQALRLDRNLIYELDLSPLNHCIELEEIYLTRNLFKQVNISPLFFCPRLKVLELETSVVLIADMQLRSNGTWPRVLLDKFHRINWQVDEAS
;
A
#
# COMPACT_ATOMS: atom_id res chain seq x y z
N MET A 1 26.73 -8.36 -6.40
CA MET A 1 25.27 -8.27 -6.51
C MET A 1 24.93 -6.83 -6.17
N ASP A 2 24.02 -6.23 -6.93
CA ASP A 2 23.59 -4.87 -6.64
C ASP A 2 22.57 -4.94 -5.51
N GLU A 3 22.89 -4.28 -4.40
CA GLU A 3 22.10 -4.30 -3.19
C GLU A 3 21.42 -2.95 -2.97
N VAL A 4 20.22 -2.99 -2.40
CA VAL A 4 19.52 -1.82 -1.87
C VAL A 4 19.48 -1.91 -0.35
N ILE A 5 19.72 -0.78 0.32
CA ILE A 5 19.76 -0.71 1.78
C ILE A 5 18.56 0.07 2.26
N ILE A 6 17.65 -0.60 2.97
CA ILE A 6 16.45 0.03 3.55
C ILE A 6 16.75 0.43 4.98
N HIS A 7 16.71 1.72 5.25
CA HIS A 7 16.90 2.27 6.59
C HIS A 7 15.55 2.39 7.33
N TYR A 8 15.56 2.10 8.62
CA TYR A 8 14.38 2.25 9.47
C TYR A 8 14.76 2.59 10.91
N MET A 9 13.82 3.17 11.64
CA MET A 9 13.94 3.51 13.06
C MET A 9 12.87 2.77 13.85
N THR A 10 13.29 2.15 14.96
CA THR A 10 12.38 1.43 15.87
C THR A 10 11.65 2.38 16.83
N THR A 11 10.67 1.90 17.59
CA THR A 11 9.95 2.74 18.57
C THR A 11 10.83 3.25 19.72
N THR A 12 11.95 2.58 19.97
CA THR A 12 12.96 3.00 20.96
C THR A 12 13.93 4.06 20.42
N GLY A 13 13.80 4.46 19.15
CA GLY A 13 14.72 5.40 18.50
C GLY A 13 15.99 4.76 17.94
N LEU A 14 16.14 3.43 18.02
CA LEU A 14 17.28 2.73 17.42
C LEU A 14 17.14 2.72 15.89
N HIS A 15 18.15 3.26 15.21
CA HIS A 15 18.28 3.19 13.76
C HIS A 15 18.87 1.83 13.36
N LYS A 16 18.27 1.21 12.35
CA LYS A 16 18.66 -0.07 11.77
C LYS A 16 18.59 0.00 10.25
N TYR A 17 19.10 -1.02 9.59
CA TYR A 17 18.98 -1.20 8.17
C TYR A 17 18.92 -2.69 7.83
N GLU A 18 18.34 -3.01 6.68
CA GLU A 18 18.43 -4.33 6.05
C GLU A 18 18.90 -4.14 4.61
N SER A 19 19.69 -5.09 4.11
CA SER A 19 20.13 -5.12 2.72
C SER A 19 19.35 -6.18 1.94
N PHE A 20 18.96 -5.85 0.72
CA PHE A 20 18.25 -6.75 -0.20
C PHE A 20 18.90 -6.70 -1.58
N ASP A 21 18.89 -7.82 -2.31
CA ASP A 21 19.27 -7.82 -3.73
C ASP A 21 18.24 -6.98 -4.50
N VAL A 22 18.71 -6.15 -5.44
CA VAL A 22 17.84 -5.33 -6.30
C VAL A 22 16.84 -6.15 -7.13
N ASN A 23 17.13 -7.44 -7.38
CA ASN A 23 16.25 -8.37 -8.08
C ASN A 23 15.35 -9.17 -7.15
N SER A 24 15.34 -8.89 -5.84
CA SER A 24 14.48 -9.57 -4.88
C SER A 24 13.01 -9.38 -5.27
N LYS A 25 12.28 -10.49 -5.34
CA LYS A 25 10.84 -10.49 -5.56
C LYS A 25 10.05 -10.20 -4.28
N GLU A 26 10.66 -10.46 -3.14
CA GLU A 26 10.00 -10.39 -1.85
C GLU A 26 10.88 -9.61 -0.88
N ILE A 27 10.30 -8.61 -0.22
CA ILE A 27 10.95 -7.84 0.84
C ILE A 27 10.12 -7.97 2.10
N PHE A 28 10.64 -8.74 3.06
CA PHE A 28 9.98 -9.02 4.33
C PHE A 28 10.64 -8.27 5.48
N LEU A 29 9.91 -7.26 5.96
CA LEU A 29 10.28 -6.35 7.05
C LEU A 29 9.28 -6.44 8.22
N ASP A 30 8.54 -7.54 8.34
CA ASP A 30 7.57 -7.76 9.41
C ASP A 30 8.22 -8.02 10.78
N LEU A 31 7.46 -7.74 11.86
CA LEU A 31 7.84 -8.01 13.26
C LEU A 31 9.16 -7.35 13.72
N ARG A 32 9.48 -6.16 13.21
CA ARG A 32 10.76 -5.46 13.46
C ARG A 32 10.67 -4.22 14.35
N ASP A 33 9.50 -3.96 14.95
CA ASP A 33 9.22 -2.77 15.76
C ASP A 33 9.46 -1.44 15.01
N ILE A 34 9.21 -1.44 13.70
CA ILE A 34 9.47 -0.29 12.84
C ILE A 34 8.48 0.84 13.16
N ALA A 35 8.99 2.02 13.50
CA ALA A 35 8.21 3.24 13.69
C ALA A 35 8.27 4.15 12.45
N VAL A 36 9.44 4.26 11.83
CA VAL A 36 9.70 5.04 10.61
C VAL A 36 10.56 4.20 9.67
N ILE A 37 10.26 4.24 8.37
CA ILE A 37 10.98 3.49 7.34
C ILE A 37 11.17 4.35 6.09
N ASP A 38 12.36 4.27 5.49
CA ASP A 38 12.66 4.88 4.20
C ASP A 38 12.59 3.84 3.09
N LEU A 39 11.54 3.92 2.27
CA LEU A 39 11.33 3.04 1.12
C LEU A 39 11.98 3.57 -0.17
N THR A 40 12.65 4.74 -0.15
CA THR A 40 13.29 5.33 -1.34
C THR A 40 14.16 4.35 -2.14
N PRO A 41 14.95 3.45 -1.52
CA PRO A 41 15.75 2.46 -2.25
C PRO A 41 14.94 1.51 -3.14
N LEU A 42 13.64 1.32 -2.88
CA LEU A 42 12.77 0.44 -3.66
C LEU A 42 12.54 0.89 -5.10
N ILE A 43 12.89 2.13 -5.46
CA ILE A 43 12.84 2.60 -6.86
C ILE A 43 13.67 1.71 -7.81
N TRP A 44 14.65 0.99 -7.28
CA TRP A 44 15.50 0.08 -8.04
C TRP A 44 14.97 -1.35 -8.07
N CYS A 45 14.04 -1.72 -7.19
CA CYS A 45 13.49 -3.07 -7.06
C CYS A 45 12.38 -3.34 -8.07
N LEU A 46 12.72 -3.34 -9.36
CA LEU A 46 11.75 -3.41 -10.46
C LEU A 46 11.00 -4.75 -10.54
N LYS A 47 11.55 -5.81 -9.95
CA LYS A 47 10.97 -7.16 -9.91
C LYS A 47 10.24 -7.48 -8.60
N LEU A 48 10.02 -6.47 -7.75
CA LEU A 48 9.36 -6.65 -6.47
C LEU A 48 7.90 -7.07 -6.69
N GLU A 49 7.55 -8.24 -6.18
CA GLU A 49 6.21 -8.84 -6.23
C GLU A 49 5.49 -8.71 -4.86
N GLU A 50 6.21 -8.80 -3.73
CA GLU A 50 5.64 -8.64 -2.39
C GLU A 50 6.45 -7.69 -1.50
N LEU A 51 5.77 -6.70 -0.90
CA LEU A 51 6.28 -5.92 0.21
C LEU A 51 5.49 -6.23 1.49
N ASN A 52 6.17 -6.77 2.48
CA ASN A 52 5.56 -7.14 3.76
C ASN A 52 6.14 -6.32 4.91
N LEU A 53 5.31 -5.45 5.48
CA LEU A 53 5.62 -4.55 6.59
C LEU A 53 4.66 -4.76 7.78
N ARG A 54 3.98 -5.90 7.82
CA ARG A 54 2.97 -6.17 8.85
C ARG A 54 3.58 -6.27 10.26
N ASN A 55 2.75 -6.15 11.28
CA ASN A 55 3.18 -6.26 12.69
C ASN A 55 4.33 -5.33 13.07
N ASN A 56 4.23 -4.07 12.67
CA ASN A 56 5.15 -3.01 13.08
C ASN A 56 4.38 -1.92 13.84
N LYS A 57 4.98 -0.73 13.98
CA LYS A 57 4.44 0.43 14.70
C LYS A 57 4.44 1.68 13.82
N ILE A 58 4.35 1.48 12.50
CA ILE A 58 4.41 2.52 11.49
C ILE A 58 3.17 3.40 11.63
N GLN A 59 3.35 4.71 11.73
CA GLN A 59 2.25 5.69 11.81
C GLN A 59 1.99 6.39 10.48
N SER A 60 3.04 6.56 9.67
CA SER A 60 2.99 7.13 8.33
C SER A 60 4.04 6.46 7.46
N ILE A 61 3.75 6.31 6.16
CA ILE A 61 4.63 5.67 5.19
C ILE A 61 4.43 6.30 3.82
N ASP A 62 5.53 6.58 3.13
CA ASP A 62 5.52 7.05 1.75
C ASP A 62 5.63 5.86 0.79
N LEU A 63 4.60 5.67 -0.05
CA LEU A 63 4.54 4.62 -1.06
C LEU A 63 5.06 5.09 -2.43
N SER A 64 5.48 6.34 -2.59
CA SER A 64 5.96 6.91 -3.87
C SER A 64 7.00 6.02 -4.59
N PRO A 65 7.95 5.38 -3.90
CA PRO A 65 8.92 4.47 -4.55
C PRO A 65 8.28 3.28 -5.27
N LEU A 66 7.11 2.82 -4.80
CA LEU A 66 6.41 1.65 -5.37
C LEU A 66 5.84 1.90 -6.76
N ARG A 67 5.74 3.16 -7.22
CA ARG A 67 5.32 3.50 -8.59
C ARG A 67 6.16 2.79 -9.66
N LYS A 68 7.41 2.40 -9.34
CA LYS A 68 8.31 1.69 -10.26
C LYS A 68 8.21 0.17 -10.16
N CYS A 69 7.57 -0.37 -9.12
CA CYS A 69 7.37 -1.79 -8.89
C CYS A 69 6.12 -2.27 -9.65
N LEU A 70 6.22 -2.36 -10.98
CA LEU A 70 5.09 -2.71 -11.84
C LEU A 70 4.61 -4.16 -11.64
N ASP A 71 5.52 -5.02 -11.17
CA ASP A 71 5.27 -6.44 -10.89
C ASP A 71 4.69 -6.67 -9.48
N LEU A 72 4.43 -5.60 -8.70
CA LEU A 72 3.93 -5.71 -7.33
C LEU A 72 2.54 -6.36 -7.31
N GLN A 73 2.45 -7.50 -6.64
CA GLN A 73 1.24 -8.33 -6.48
C GLN A 73 0.64 -8.20 -5.08
N ALA A 74 1.45 -8.01 -4.05
CA ALA A 74 1.00 -7.96 -2.67
C ALA A 74 1.63 -6.83 -1.85
N LEU A 75 0.78 -6.06 -1.16
CA LEU A 75 1.20 -5.06 -0.17
C LEU A 75 0.56 -5.38 1.19
N ARG A 76 1.41 -5.70 2.18
CA ARG A 76 0.97 -6.07 3.53
C ARG A 76 1.41 -5.01 4.54
N LEU A 77 0.44 -4.24 5.01
CA LEU A 77 0.60 -3.18 6.00
C LEU A 77 -0.28 -3.42 7.24
N ASP A 78 -0.88 -4.61 7.38
CA ASP A 78 -1.75 -4.94 8.50
C ASP A 78 -0.99 -4.91 9.84
N ARG A 79 -1.72 -4.61 10.92
CA ARG A 79 -1.15 -4.55 12.29
C ARG A 79 -0.05 -3.50 12.41
N ASN A 80 -0.35 -2.29 11.97
CA ASN A 80 0.46 -1.09 12.19
C ASN A 80 -0.38 -0.03 12.92
N LEU A 81 0.08 1.22 12.92
CA LEU A 81 -0.61 2.37 13.56
C LEU A 81 -0.90 3.46 12.52
N ILE A 82 -1.06 3.08 11.24
CA ILE A 82 -1.22 4.03 10.15
C ILE A 82 -2.59 4.68 10.24
N TYR A 83 -2.63 6.01 10.25
CA TYR A 83 -3.88 6.76 10.35
C TYR A 83 -4.33 7.37 9.01
N GLU A 84 -3.38 7.60 8.10
CA GLU A 84 -3.60 8.07 6.73
C GLU A 84 -2.63 7.37 5.76
N LEU A 85 -3.06 7.14 4.53
CA LEU A 85 -2.23 6.49 3.52
C LEU A 85 -2.64 6.97 2.12
N ASP A 86 -1.67 7.50 1.38
CA ASP A 86 -1.86 7.80 -0.03
C ASP A 86 -1.59 6.54 -0.86
N LEU A 87 -2.64 6.06 -1.53
CA LEU A 87 -2.58 4.90 -2.43
C LEU A 87 -2.28 5.30 -3.88
N SER A 88 -2.16 6.60 -4.19
CA SER A 88 -1.93 7.10 -5.55
C SER A 88 -0.74 6.47 -6.27
N PRO A 89 0.39 6.15 -5.61
CA PRO A 89 1.50 5.45 -6.25
C PRO A 89 1.15 4.07 -6.82
N LEU A 90 0.11 3.40 -6.30
CA LEU A 90 -0.28 2.04 -6.67
C LEU A 90 -1.08 1.96 -7.98
N ASN A 91 -1.55 3.08 -8.54
CA ASN A 91 -2.33 3.07 -9.78
C ASN A 91 -1.55 2.56 -11.02
N HIS A 92 -0.22 2.38 -10.92
CA HIS A 92 0.62 1.78 -11.96
C HIS A 92 0.88 0.28 -11.72
N CYS A 93 0.54 -0.26 -10.54
CA CYS A 93 0.76 -1.66 -10.18
C CYS A 93 -0.37 -2.52 -10.76
N ILE A 94 -0.35 -2.73 -12.08
CA ILE A 94 -1.40 -3.46 -12.81
C ILE A 94 -1.52 -4.94 -12.41
N GLU A 95 -0.45 -5.50 -11.85
CA GLU A 95 -0.37 -6.87 -11.34
C GLU A 95 -0.84 -6.99 -9.87
N LEU A 96 -1.21 -5.88 -9.22
CA LEU A 96 -1.58 -5.88 -7.80
C LEU A 96 -2.84 -6.71 -7.55
N GLU A 97 -2.70 -7.73 -6.71
CA GLU A 97 -3.76 -8.69 -6.38
C GLU A 97 -4.27 -8.52 -4.96
N GLU A 98 -3.39 -8.17 -4.01
CA GLU A 98 -3.70 -8.18 -2.59
C GLU A 98 -3.21 -6.93 -1.84
N ILE A 99 -4.12 -6.33 -1.07
CA ILE A 99 -3.80 -5.24 -0.14
C ILE A 99 -4.38 -5.57 1.24
N TYR A 100 -3.52 -5.60 2.26
CA TYR A 100 -3.91 -5.81 3.65
C TYR A 100 -3.63 -4.58 4.49
N LEU A 101 -4.69 -3.96 5.01
CA LEU A 101 -4.67 -2.73 5.80
C LEU A 101 -5.40 -2.86 7.15
N THR A 102 -5.91 -4.05 7.49
CA THR A 102 -6.60 -4.29 8.78
C THR A 102 -5.70 -4.01 9.98
N ARG A 103 -6.30 -3.73 11.14
CA ARG A 103 -5.58 -3.38 12.38
C ARG A 103 -4.61 -2.21 12.17
N ASN A 104 -5.14 -1.13 11.60
CA ASN A 104 -4.53 0.20 11.56
C ASN A 104 -5.49 1.21 12.22
N LEU A 105 -5.20 2.51 12.10
CA LEU A 105 -5.96 3.60 12.71
C LEU A 105 -6.73 4.44 11.68
N PHE A 106 -6.95 3.90 10.48
CA PHE A 106 -7.69 4.58 9.42
C PHE A 106 -9.11 4.92 9.86
N LYS A 107 -9.51 6.18 9.61
CA LYS A 107 -10.92 6.60 9.66
C LYS A 107 -11.57 6.51 8.28
N GLN A 108 -10.82 6.90 7.27
CA GLN A 108 -11.21 6.85 5.87
C GLN A 108 -10.02 6.46 5.00
N VAL A 109 -10.28 5.88 3.82
CA VAL A 109 -9.26 5.56 2.82
C VAL A 109 -9.79 5.92 1.44
N ASN A 110 -9.00 6.68 0.67
CA ASN A 110 -9.27 6.93 -0.74
C ASN A 110 -8.83 5.73 -1.58
N ILE A 111 -9.79 5.04 -2.18
CA ILE A 111 -9.56 3.85 -2.99
C ILE A 111 -9.61 4.13 -4.50
N SER A 112 -9.72 5.39 -4.94
CA SER A 112 -9.66 5.75 -6.37
C SER A 112 -8.47 5.12 -7.11
N PRO A 113 -7.24 5.09 -6.57
CA PRO A 113 -6.09 4.46 -7.25
C PRO A 113 -6.29 2.97 -7.54
N LEU A 114 -7.09 2.28 -6.74
CA LEU A 114 -7.30 0.83 -6.84
C LEU A 114 -8.20 0.44 -8.02
N PHE A 115 -8.96 1.38 -8.59
CA PHE A 115 -9.72 1.13 -9.83
C PHE A 115 -8.81 0.87 -11.04
N PHE A 116 -7.53 1.26 -10.96
CA PHE A 116 -6.53 1.02 -11.99
C PHE A 116 -5.73 -0.28 -11.77
N CYS A 117 -6.11 -1.08 -10.76
CA CYS A 117 -5.49 -2.38 -10.46
C CYS A 117 -6.45 -3.52 -10.86
N PRO A 118 -6.57 -3.88 -12.16
CA PRO A 118 -7.62 -4.77 -12.66
C PRO A 118 -7.56 -6.19 -12.07
N ARG A 119 -6.40 -6.60 -11.54
CA ARG A 119 -6.19 -7.91 -10.91
C ARG A 119 -6.48 -7.94 -9.41
N LEU A 120 -6.90 -6.83 -8.81
CA LEU A 120 -7.13 -6.77 -7.37
C LEU A 120 -8.25 -7.72 -6.96
N LYS A 121 -7.89 -8.72 -6.16
CA LYS A 121 -8.77 -9.77 -5.63
C LYS A 121 -9.06 -9.56 -4.15
N VAL A 122 -8.11 -9.00 -3.41
CA VAL A 122 -8.18 -8.87 -1.95
C VAL A 122 -7.92 -7.42 -1.55
N LEU A 123 -8.89 -6.85 -0.82
CA LEU A 123 -8.76 -5.56 -0.14
C LEU A 123 -9.32 -5.70 1.27
N GLU A 124 -8.41 -5.89 2.23
CA GLU A 124 -8.71 -6.09 3.63
C GLU A 124 -8.56 -4.79 4.42
N LEU A 125 -9.69 -4.29 4.93
CA LEU A 125 -9.82 -3.06 5.71
C LEU A 125 -10.86 -3.30 6.82
N GLU A 126 -10.73 -2.58 7.93
CA GLU A 126 -11.74 -2.65 9.00
C GLU A 126 -13.12 -2.21 8.48
N THR A 127 -14.18 -2.86 8.97
CA THR A 127 -15.56 -2.54 8.56
C THR A 127 -15.99 -1.12 8.94
N SER A 128 -15.35 -0.53 9.93
CA SER A 128 -15.58 0.85 10.37
C SER A 128 -14.94 1.91 9.47
N VAL A 129 -14.01 1.53 8.58
CA VAL A 129 -13.33 2.50 7.69
C VAL A 129 -14.29 2.97 6.62
N VAL A 130 -14.38 4.29 6.45
CA VAL A 130 -15.12 4.92 5.35
C VAL A 130 -14.29 4.81 4.08
N LEU A 131 -14.87 4.21 3.05
CA LEU A 131 -14.24 4.16 1.72
C LEU A 131 -14.68 5.38 0.94
N ILE A 132 -13.73 6.15 0.41
CA ILE A 132 -14.02 7.28 -0.49
C ILE A 132 -13.43 6.99 -1.86
N ALA A 133 -14.10 7.44 -2.91
CA ALA A 133 -13.61 7.34 -4.28
C ALA A 133 -14.17 8.47 -5.13
N ASP A 134 -13.47 8.81 -6.20
CA ASP A 134 -13.90 9.81 -7.18
C ASP A 134 -15.17 9.35 -7.89
N MET A 135 -16.20 10.20 -7.88
CA MET A 135 -17.49 9.99 -8.52
C MET A 135 -17.37 9.66 -10.02
N GLN A 136 -16.33 10.12 -10.72
CA GLN A 136 -16.11 9.78 -12.13
C GLN A 136 -15.84 8.29 -12.34
N LEU A 137 -15.27 7.60 -11.35
CA LEU A 137 -15.00 6.16 -11.42
C LEU A 137 -16.27 5.31 -11.24
N ARG A 138 -17.37 5.91 -10.77
CA ARG A 138 -18.64 5.22 -10.50
C ARG A 138 -19.27 4.58 -11.74
N SER A 139 -19.02 5.13 -12.92
CA SER A 139 -19.53 4.60 -14.20
C SER A 139 -18.47 3.88 -15.03
N ASN A 140 -17.30 3.58 -14.44
CA ASN A 140 -16.25 2.85 -15.16
C ASN A 140 -16.70 1.39 -15.44
N GLY A 141 -16.45 0.88 -16.65
CA GLY A 141 -16.95 -0.43 -17.10
C GLY A 141 -16.11 -1.64 -16.66
N THR A 142 -14.92 -1.41 -16.08
CA THR A 142 -14.01 -2.48 -15.66
C THR A 142 -13.56 -2.25 -14.23
N TRP A 143 -14.22 -2.91 -13.28
CA TRP A 143 -13.89 -2.83 -11.87
C TRP A 143 -13.21 -4.09 -11.40
N PRO A 144 -12.20 -3.98 -10.52
CA PRO A 144 -11.79 -5.13 -9.74
C PRO A 144 -13.00 -5.63 -8.94
N ARG A 145 -13.28 -6.93 -9.01
CA ARG A 145 -14.49 -7.53 -8.42
C ARG A 145 -14.63 -7.20 -6.93
N VAL A 146 -13.52 -7.15 -6.20
CA VAL A 146 -13.49 -6.81 -4.77
C VAL A 146 -13.99 -5.39 -4.46
N LEU A 147 -13.87 -4.45 -5.40
CA LEU A 147 -14.42 -3.09 -5.25
C LEU A 147 -15.91 -3.06 -5.58
N LEU A 148 -16.37 -3.88 -6.52
CA LEU A 148 -17.80 -4.05 -6.81
C LEU A 148 -18.57 -4.57 -5.60
N ASP A 149 -18.02 -5.56 -4.89
CA ASP A 149 -18.62 -6.11 -3.66
C ASP A 149 -18.73 -5.05 -2.55
N LYS A 150 -17.88 -4.01 -2.59
CA LYS A 150 -17.88 -2.89 -1.64
C LYS A 150 -18.65 -1.67 -2.15
N PHE A 151 -19.21 -1.69 -3.37
CA PHE A 151 -19.81 -0.54 -4.06
C PHE A 151 -20.75 0.28 -3.18
N HIS A 152 -21.65 -0.38 -2.46
CA HIS A 152 -22.68 0.26 -1.63
C HIS A 152 -22.12 0.99 -0.40
N ARG A 153 -20.86 0.72 -0.02
CA ARG A 153 -20.18 1.34 1.12
C ARG A 153 -19.23 2.47 0.72
N ILE A 154 -19.03 2.68 -0.58
CA ILE A 154 -18.16 3.73 -1.09
C ILE A 154 -18.92 5.06 -1.06
N ASN A 155 -18.35 6.03 -0.38
CA ASN A 155 -18.76 7.43 -0.45
C ASN A 155 -18.13 8.06 -1.70
N TRP A 156 -18.94 8.23 -2.74
CA TRP A 156 -18.53 8.82 -4.01
C TRP A 156 -18.48 10.34 -3.91
N GLN A 157 -17.29 10.90 -4.07
CA GLN A 157 -17.04 12.33 -3.91
C GLN A 157 -16.72 12.95 -5.27
N VAL A 158 -17.22 14.16 -5.52
CA VAL A 158 -16.77 14.96 -6.66
C VAL A 158 -15.44 15.57 -6.25
N ASP A 159 -14.39 15.43 -7.06
CA ASP A 159 -13.14 16.16 -6.82
C ASP A 159 -13.47 17.66 -6.74
N GLU A 160 -13.29 18.26 -5.56
CA GLU A 160 -13.31 19.71 -5.37
C GLU A 160 -11.96 20.34 -5.75
N ALA A 161 -11.24 19.73 -6.70
CA ALA A 161 -10.03 20.30 -7.27
C ALA A 161 -10.42 21.34 -8.33
N SER A 162 -10.67 22.57 -7.85
CA SER A 162 -10.54 23.81 -8.64
C SER A 162 -9.12 24.34 -8.53
#